data_AF-A0A5Q0C6F5-F1
#
_entry.id   AF-A0A5Q0C6F5-F1
#
_cell.length_a   1.000
_cell.length_b   1.000
_cell.length_c   1.000
_cell.angle_alpha   90.00
_cell.angle_beta   90.00
_cell.angle_gamma   90.00
#
_symmetry.space_group_name_H-M   'P 1'
#
loop_
_entity.id
_entity.type
_entity.pdbx_description
1 polymer ?
#
loop_
_entity_poly.entity_id
_entity_poly.type
_entity_poly.pdbx_seq_one_letter_code
_entity_poly.pdbx_strand_id
1 'polypeptide(L)'
;MGKTVRLTMAQAVTHFLKKQMTVVDGKKVPIFGGVWAIFGHGNVAGIGEALYQVRGELPTYRAHNEQGMAHAAIAYAKANFRQRFMACTTSIGPGALNMVTAAGVAHVNRIPVLFLPGDVFANRAPDPVLQQIEDFGDGTVSANDAFRSVSRYFDRITRPEQIISALKRAMQVLTDPYDCGPVTLSLCQDVQAEAFDYPESFFEERVWTTRRPRPDADELANAIALIKKSEKPVIIAGGGVLYSQATKELTAFAEEHRIPVVVTQAGKSAIDERHPLALGSVGVTGTSAANAIATDTDLIIAVGTRCQDFTTGSWALFQNDKLKILGLNITAYDAAKHDGETLVADAREGLKAISSGLAGWKAPAALVERAEREKKVWMDAAAKAMASTNAALPSDAQVIGAVTRSIDLEKAIGLCAAGGLPGEMHKLWPATAPGSYHMEYGFSCMGYEIAGGLGAKMAHPEKEVFVLVGDGSYMMLNSELATSVMLGLKLNIVLLDNRGYGCINRLQMATGGANFNNLLKDAHYEVMPEIDFRAHAESMGAIAVKVASIAELEKAIADSKKNDRTSVFVIDTDPLITTDAGGYWWDVAVPEVSPREQVNKAHAAYVKARAAQRIG
;
A
#
# COMPACT_ATOMS: atom_id res chain seq x y z
N MET A 1 -7.29 31.12 36.09
CA MET A 1 -6.51 30.74 34.89
C MET A 1 -6.01 29.32 35.10
N GLY A 2 -6.14 28.44 34.10
CA GLY A 2 -5.59 27.08 34.20
C GLY A 2 -4.07 27.09 34.33
N LYS A 3 -3.47 26.00 34.80
CA LYS A 3 -2.01 25.85 34.85
C LYS A 3 -1.44 25.81 33.43
N THR A 4 -0.36 26.53 33.21
CA THR A 4 0.36 26.58 31.93
C THR A 4 1.81 26.18 32.12
N VAL A 5 2.41 25.65 31.05
CA VAL A 5 3.84 25.34 30.97
C VAL A 5 4.45 26.09 29.79
N ARG A 6 5.61 26.72 30.02
CA ARG A 6 6.33 27.48 29.01
C ARG A 6 7.24 26.55 28.22
N LEU A 7 6.95 26.38 26.93
CA LEU A 7 7.71 25.53 26.01
C LEU A 7 7.86 26.24 24.66
N THR A 8 8.89 25.88 23.89
CA THR A 8 8.91 26.24 22.47
C THR A 8 7.81 25.49 21.71
N MET A 9 7.40 25.99 20.54
CA MET A 9 6.44 25.29 19.67
C MET A 9 6.92 23.86 19.37
N ALA A 10 8.20 23.69 19.01
CA ALA A 10 8.77 22.38 18.74
C ALA A 10 8.71 21.44 19.96
N GLN A 11 9.06 21.94 21.16
CA GLN A 11 8.94 21.16 22.41
C GLN A 11 7.49 20.76 22.69
N ALA A 12 6.54 21.67 22.47
CA ALA A 12 5.12 21.36 22.65
C ALA A 12 4.62 20.31 21.64
N VAL A 13 5.07 20.35 20.37
CA VAL A 13 4.78 19.29 19.39
C VAL A 13 5.29 17.94 19.90
N THR A 14 6.56 17.81 20.28
CA THR A 14 7.12 16.51 20.70
C THR A 14 6.52 16.00 22.02
N HIS A 15 6.22 16.90 22.97
CA HIS A 15 5.50 16.56 24.20
C HIS A 15 4.08 16.09 23.95
N PHE A 16 3.37 16.67 22.98
CA PHE A 16 2.05 16.22 22.58
C PHE A 16 2.10 14.82 21.95
N LEU A 17 3.01 14.59 20.99
CA LEU A 17 3.11 13.34 20.25
C LEU A 17 3.40 12.13 21.16
N LYS A 18 4.32 12.26 22.12
CA LYS A 18 4.68 11.16 23.04
C LYS A 18 3.55 10.76 24.00
N LYS A 19 2.49 11.57 24.11
CA LYS A 19 1.32 11.34 24.97
C LYS A 19 0.12 10.78 24.22
N GLN A 20 0.27 10.50 22.93
CA GLN A 20 -0.76 9.85 22.13
C GLN A 20 -0.57 8.33 22.16
N MET A 21 -1.57 7.63 22.71
CA MET A 21 -1.54 6.19 22.97
C MET A 21 -2.65 5.48 22.19
N THR A 22 -2.52 4.17 22.02
CA THR A 22 -3.53 3.29 21.42
C THR A 22 -3.52 1.94 22.14
N VAL A 23 -4.49 1.09 21.84
CA VAL A 23 -4.53 -0.30 22.32
C VAL A 23 -4.42 -1.25 21.14
N VAL A 24 -3.36 -2.06 21.14
CA VAL A 24 -3.13 -3.14 20.16
C VAL A 24 -3.01 -4.44 20.93
N ASP A 25 -3.81 -5.45 20.55
CA ASP A 25 -3.86 -6.75 21.21
C ASP A 25 -3.98 -6.69 22.74
N GLY A 26 -4.82 -5.77 23.23
CA GLY A 26 -5.07 -5.56 24.66
C GLY A 26 -3.95 -4.82 25.40
N LYS A 27 -2.87 -4.40 24.73
CA LYS A 27 -1.75 -3.66 25.33
C LYS A 27 -1.80 -2.19 24.95
N LYS A 28 -1.66 -1.31 25.95
CA LYS A 28 -1.51 0.13 25.74
C LYS A 28 -0.10 0.42 25.22
N VAL A 29 0.00 1.03 24.05
CA VAL A 29 1.27 1.33 23.37
C VAL A 29 1.24 2.75 22.79
N PRO A 30 2.40 3.40 22.54
CA PRO A 30 2.44 4.66 21.80
C PRO A 30 1.84 4.50 20.41
N ILE A 31 0.97 5.44 20.02
CA ILE A 31 0.38 5.44 18.68
C ILE A 31 1.42 5.85 17.63
N PHE A 32 2.30 6.79 17.98
CA PHE A 32 3.46 7.14 17.17
C PHE A 32 4.60 6.15 17.45
N GLY A 33 4.95 5.34 16.45
CA GLY A 33 6.10 4.42 16.51
C GLY A 33 7.45 5.13 16.52
N GLY A 34 7.48 6.43 16.22
CA GLY A 34 8.66 7.29 16.22
C GLY A 34 8.52 8.41 15.19
N VAL A 35 9.62 9.14 15.00
CA VAL A 35 9.74 10.23 14.02
C VAL A 35 10.89 9.95 13.07
N TRP A 36 10.62 9.89 11.78
CA TRP A 36 11.65 9.91 10.76
C TRP A 36 12.11 11.35 10.52
N ALA A 37 13.42 11.58 10.56
CA ALA A 37 13.98 12.91 10.44
C ALA A 37 15.24 12.94 9.55
N ILE A 38 15.25 13.91 8.63
CA ILE A 38 16.48 14.46 8.06
C ILE A 38 16.55 15.91 8.53
N PHE A 39 17.63 16.25 9.22
CA PHE A 39 17.80 17.58 9.79
C PHE A 39 18.54 18.50 8.83
N GLY A 40 17.96 19.67 8.59
CA GLY A 40 18.58 20.82 7.92
C GLY A 40 18.23 22.11 8.65
N HIS A 41 18.63 23.27 8.13
CA HIS A 41 18.40 24.54 8.83
C HIS A 41 16.91 24.77 9.16
N GLY A 42 16.00 24.27 8.32
CA GLY A 42 14.55 24.43 8.46
C GLY A 42 13.93 23.72 9.67
N ASN A 43 14.60 22.75 10.30
CA ASN A 43 14.02 21.99 11.41
C ASN A 43 15.02 21.61 12.52
N VAL A 44 16.34 21.68 12.27
CA VAL A 44 17.36 21.19 13.22
C VAL A 44 17.37 21.96 14.54
N ALA A 45 17.25 23.29 14.50
CA ALA A 45 17.35 24.13 15.68
C ALA A 45 16.08 24.11 16.55
N GLY A 46 14.93 23.78 15.95
CA GLY A 46 13.64 23.65 16.64
C GLY A 46 13.31 22.19 16.92
N ILE A 47 12.69 21.52 15.95
CA ILE A 47 12.26 20.11 16.07
C ILE A 47 13.43 19.17 16.43
N GLY A 48 14.62 19.37 15.85
CA GLY A 48 15.80 18.54 16.17
C GLY A 48 16.21 18.61 17.64
N GLU A 49 16.27 19.83 18.21
CA GLU A 49 16.51 20.03 19.65
C GLU A 49 15.42 19.36 20.49
N ALA A 50 14.15 19.62 20.16
CA ALA A 50 13.01 19.11 20.91
C ALA A 50 12.91 17.58 20.90
N LEU A 51 13.24 16.93 19.78
CA LEU A 51 13.25 15.47 19.66
C LEU A 51 14.36 14.83 20.51
N TYR A 52 15.53 15.48 20.61
CA TYR A 52 16.61 14.99 21.46
C TYR A 52 16.16 14.86 22.92
N GLN A 53 15.40 15.81 23.44
CA GLN A 53 14.93 15.80 24.84
C GLN A 53 14.00 14.62 25.15
N VAL A 54 13.22 14.16 24.17
CA VAL A 54 12.20 13.10 24.36
C VAL A 54 12.57 11.75 23.75
N ARG A 55 13.80 11.60 23.24
CA ARG A 55 14.27 10.43 22.46
C ARG A 55 14.06 9.06 23.11
N GLY A 56 13.94 9.00 24.43
CA GLY A 56 13.66 7.74 25.16
C GLY A 56 12.19 7.30 25.11
N GLU A 57 11.26 8.22 24.86
CA GLU A 57 9.81 7.95 24.75
C GLU A 57 9.32 8.04 23.29
N LEU A 58 9.94 8.91 22.48
CA LEU A 58 9.63 9.11 21.06
C LEU A 58 10.92 8.99 20.24
N PRO A 59 11.26 7.78 19.75
CA PRO A 59 12.52 7.56 19.05
C PRO A 59 12.56 8.30 17.71
N THR A 60 13.74 8.80 17.37
CA THR A 60 14.01 9.47 16.08
C THR A 60 14.84 8.55 15.20
N TYR A 61 14.42 8.37 13.95
CA TYR A 61 15.06 7.53 12.95
C TYR A 61 15.58 8.36 11.79
N ARG A 62 16.72 7.95 11.24
CA ARG A 62 17.34 8.60 10.08
C ARG A 62 17.27 7.67 8.88
N ALA A 63 16.90 8.24 7.74
CA ALA A 63 16.96 7.64 6.41
C ALA A 63 18.01 8.37 5.54
N HIS A 64 18.15 7.96 4.29
CA HIS A 64 19.05 8.59 3.32
C HIS A 64 18.33 9.48 2.32
N ASN A 65 17.01 9.35 2.20
CA ASN A 65 16.16 10.19 1.35
C ASN A 65 14.79 10.40 2.02
N GLU A 66 14.21 11.61 1.90
CA GLU A 66 12.94 11.93 2.55
C GLU A 66 11.74 11.16 1.99
N GLN A 67 11.73 10.80 0.71
CA GLN A 67 10.72 9.92 0.14
C GLN A 67 10.83 8.52 0.76
N GLY A 68 12.05 7.99 0.88
CA GLY A 68 12.33 6.69 1.48
C GLY A 68 11.87 6.60 2.93
N MET A 69 12.18 7.59 3.76
CA MET A 69 11.75 7.63 5.16
C MET A 69 10.23 7.70 5.29
N ALA A 70 9.57 8.46 4.41
CA ALA A 70 8.13 8.57 4.37
C ALA A 70 7.46 7.26 3.92
N HIS A 71 8.03 6.56 2.94
CA HIS A 71 7.57 5.21 2.55
C HIS A 71 7.69 4.19 3.68
N ALA A 72 8.77 4.25 4.47
CA ALA A 72 8.92 3.43 5.66
C ALA A 72 7.83 3.73 6.71
N ALA A 73 7.52 5.01 6.95
CA ALA A 73 6.41 5.43 7.83
C ALA A 73 5.04 4.92 7.34
N ILE A 74 4.77 5.01 6.03
CA ILE A 74 3.55 4.50 5.39
C ILE A 74 3.45 2.99 5.57
N ALA A 75 4.52 2.25 5.31
CA ALA A 75 4.53 0.81 5.44
C ALA A 75 4.35 0.36 6.88
N TYR A 76 4.99 1.03 7.83
CA TYR A 76 4.78 0.79 9.26
C TYR A 76 3.31 0.94 9.64
N ALA A 77 2.67 2.03 9.18
CA ALA A 77 1.26 2.28 9.48
C ALA A 77 0.33 1.25 8.83
N LYS A 78 0.61 0.87 7.58
CA LYS A 78 -0.15 -0.14 6.86
C LYS A 78 -0.02 -1.54 7.48
N ALA A 79 1.18 -1.93 7.88
CA ALA A 79 1.46 -3.20 8.55
C ALA A 79 0.77 -3.30 9.93
N ASN A 80 0.68 -2.18 10.66
CA ASN A 80 -0.11 -2.07 11.90
C ASN A 80 -1.63 -1.88 11.66
N PHE A 81 -2.13 -2.11 10.44
CA PHE A 81 -3.53 -1.88 10.08
C PHE A 81 -4.08 -0.52 10.51
N ARG A 82 -3.26 0.53 10.41
CA ARG A 82 -3.53 1.93 10.81
C ARG A 82 -3.70 2.16 12.32
N GLN A 83 -3.49 1.15 13.16
CA GLN A 83 -3.60 1.30 14.62
C GLN A 83 -2.44 2.08 15.22
N ARG A 84 -1.28 2.05 14.55
CA ARG A 84 -0.07 2.81 14.89
C ARG A 84 0.48 3.43 13.61
N PHE A 85 1.16 4.57 13.73
CA PHE A 85 1.75 5.28 12.59
C PHE A 85 2.97 6.08 13.04
N MET A 86 3.58 6.86 12.14
CA MET A 86 4.79 7.63 12.44
C MET A 86 4.65 9.07 11.93
N ALA A 87 5.56 9.93 12.38
CA ALA A 87 5.74 11.27 11.82
C ALA A 87 7.01 11.35 10.97
N CYS A 88 7.06 12.28 10.04
CA CYS A 88 8.19 12.55 9.16
C CYS A 88 8.49 14.06 9.17
N THR A 89 9.73 14.44 9.48
CA THR A 89 10.18 15.84 9.47
C THR A 89 11.41 16.00 8.58
N THR A 90 11.47 17.13 7.89
CA THR A 90 12.60 17.53 7.04
C THR A 90 12.83 19.04 7.16
N SER A 91 13.91 19.53 6.57
CA SER A 91 14.15 20.96 6.35
C SER A 91 13.03 21.58 5.48
N ILE A 92 13.29 22.76 4.94
CA ILE A 92 12.39 23.42 3.98
C ILE A 92 12.74 23.03 2.53
N GLY A 93 11.94 23.49 1.57
CA GLY A 93 12.31 23.45 0.15
C GLY A 93 12.42 22.02 -0.41
N PRO A 94 13.56 21.62 -1.02
CA PRO A 94 13.68 20.33 -1.68
C PRO A 94 13.49 19.14 -0.74
N GLY A 95 13.93 19.25 0.52
CA GLY A 95 13.70 18.19 1.51
C GLY A 95 12.21 17.94 1.74
N ALA A 96 11.41 19.00 1.78
CA ALA A 96 9.96 18.89 1.88
C ALA A 96 9.34 18.35 0.59
N LEU A 97 9.73 18.87 -0.58
CA LEU A 97 9.22 18.40 -1.88
C LEU A 97 9.47 16.90 -2.10
N ASN A 98 10.60 16.36 -1.62
CA ASN A 98 10.90 14.94 -1.70
C ASN A 98 9.85 14.06 -0.99
N MET A 99 9.10 14.57 0.00
CA MET A 99 8.02 13.81 0.65
C MET A 99 6.67 13.90 -0.06
N VAL A 100 6.46 14.79 -1.03
CA VAL A 100 5.15 15.02 -1.66
C VAL A 100 4.65 13.76 -2.38
N THR A 101 5.54 13.03 -3.08
CA THR A 101 5.20 11.74 -3.71
C THR A 101 4.73 10.72 -2.67
N ALA A 102 5.41 10.63 -1.53
CA ALA A 102 5.02 9.73 -0.45
C ALA A 102 3.69 10.16 0.21
N ALA A 103 3.43 11.47 0.35
CA ALA A 103 2.13 11.95 0.78
C ALA A 103 1.02 11.53 -0.22
N GLY A 104 1.28 11.58 -1.52
CA GLY A 104 0.39 11.01 -2.55
C GLY A 104 0.11 9.52 -2.35
N VAL A 105 1.15 8.72 -2.11
CA VAL A 105 1.01 7.28 -1.78
C VAL A 105 0.12 7.09 -0.55
N ALA A 106 0.38 7.81 0.53
CA ALA A 106 -0.41 7.75 1.76
C ALA A 106 -1.87 8.17 1.51
N HIS A 107 -2.09 9.22 0.72
CA HIS A 107 -3.42 9.75 0.40
C HIS A 107 -4.28 8.74 -0.35
N VAL A 108 -3.73 8.17 -1.43
CA VAL A 108 -4.44 7.21 -2.29
C VAL A 108 -4.70 5.91 -1.55
N ASN A 109 -3.79 5.47 -0.68
CA ASN A 109 -3.95 4.28 0.15
C ASN A 109 -4.72 4.54 1.46
N ARG A 110 -5.07 5.80 1.76
CA ARG A 110 -5.72 6.27 3.00
C ARG A 110 -4.95 5.83 4.26
N ILE A 111 -3.62 5.96 4.24
CA ILE A 111 -2.73 5.54 5.33
C ILE A 111 -2.34 6.76 6.17
N PRO A 112 -2.41 6.67 7.52
CA PRO A 112 -2.07 7.79 8.39
C PRO A 112 -0.55 7.98 8.48
N VAL A 113 -0.10 9.20 8.19
CA VAL A 113 1.27 9.69 8.39
C VAL A 113 1.20 11.17 8.73
N LEU A 114 1.96 11.61 9.74
CA LEU A 114 2.07 13.03 10.10
C LEU A 114 3.33 13.63 9.48
N PHE A 115 3.17 14.49 8.48
CA PHE A 115 4.26 15.27 7.90
C PHE A 115 4.45 16.59 8.66
N LEU A 116 5.68 16.86 9.05
CA LEU A 116 6.14 18.04 9.78
C LEU A 116 7.31 18.70 9.03
N PRO A 117 7.15 19.09 7.75
CA PRO A 117 8.22 19.78 7.03
C PRO A 117 8.46 21.16 7.63
N GLY A 118 9.73 21.59 7.67
CA GLY A 118 10.04 22.99 7.95
C GLY A 118 9.47 23.89 6.84
N ASP A 119 9.16 25.13 7.18
CA ASP A 119 8.67 26.15 6.25
C ASP A 119 9.47 27.46 6.38
N VAL A 120 9.20 28.41 5.48
CA VAL A 120 9.76 29.78 5.49
C VAL A 120 9.57 30.47 6.85
N PHE A 121 10.32 31.54 7.08
CA PHE A 121 10.15 32.36 8.28
C PHE A 121 8.79 33.07 8.26
N ALA A 122 8.00 32.91 9.32
CA ALA A 122 6.71 33.58 9.44
C ALA A 122 6.86 35.10 9.46
N ASN A 123 7.94 35.60 10.07
CA ASN A 123 8.25 37.03 10.12
C ASN A 123 8.83 37.61 8.82
N ARG A 124 9.27 36.76 7.88
CA ARG A 124 9.92 37.13 6.60
C ARG A 124 11.16 38.03 6.69
N ALA A 125 11.77 38.17 7.87
CA ALA A 125 12.97 38.98 8.03
C ALA A 125 14.15 38.52 7.14
N PRO A 126 14.38 37.21 6.92
CA PRO A 126 15.45 36.74 6.02
C PRO A 126 14.97 36.50 4.58
N ASP A 127 13.82 37.02 4.15
CA ASP A 127 13.22 36.74 2.85
C ASP A 127 14.10 37.21 1.66
N PRO A 128 14.30 36.37 0.62
CA PRO A 128 13.99 34.93 0.59
C PRO A 128 14.98 34.14 1.45
N VAL A 129 14.47 33.26 2.31
CA VAL A 129 15.35 32.35 3.06
C VAL A 129 15.97 31.32 2.12
N LEU A 130 17.20 30.87 2.41
CA LEU A 130 17.82 29.74 1.71
C LEU A 130 16.82 28.57 1.59
N GLN A 131 16.68 27.97 0.39
CA GLN A 131 15.73 26.89 0.05
C GLN A 131 14.24 27.29 -0.04
N GLN A 132 13.88 28.57 0.05
CA GLN A 132 12.53 29.05 -0.28
C GLN A 132 12.26 28.98 -1.79
N ILE A 133 11.00 28.68 -2.18
CA ILE A 133 10.54 28.93 -3.54
C ILE A 133 10.31 30.44 -3.66
N GLU A 134 11.13 31.11 -4.46
CA GLU A 134 10.96 32.54 -4.76
C GLU A 134 9.87 32.68 -5.84
N ASP A 135 8.65 32.95 -5.41
CA ASP A 135 7.51 33.22 -6.30
C ASP A 135 7.41 34.71 -6.61
N PHE A 136 7.40 35.07 -7.90
CA PHE A 136 7.40 36.46 -8.36
C PHE A 136 6.04 37.16 -8.21
N GLY A 137 4.95 36.42 -8.03
CA GLY A 137 3.58 36.93 -7.98
C GLY A 137 2.89 36.81 -6.61
N ASP A 138 3.34 35.89 -5.75
CA ASP A 138 2.75 35.60 -4.45
C ASP A 138 3.80 35.21 -3.39
N GLY A 139 4.21 36.18 -2.56
CA GLY A 139 5.15 35.97 -1.46
C GLY A 139 4.62 35.10 -0.30
N THR A 140 3.44 34.50 -0.42
CA THR A 140 2.91 33.52 0.55
C THR A 140 3.16 32.07 0.13
N VAL A 141 3.52 31.83 -1.13
CA VAL A 141 3.79 30.50 -1.67
C VAL A 141 5.06 29.93 -1.06
N SER A 142 5.00 28.66 -0.66
CA SER A 142 6.18 27.89 -0.31
C SER A 142 6.14 26.49 -0.92
N ALA A 143 7.27 25.79 -0.88
CA ALA A 143 7.35 24.38 -1.29
C ALA A 143 6.27 23.51 -0.66
N ASN A 144 5.82 23.86 0.55
CA ASN A 144 4.87 23.06 1.30
C ASN A 144 3.44 23.19 0.77
N ASP A 145 3.11 24.19 -0.06
CA ASP A 145 1.79 24.26 -0.71
C ASP A 145 1.54 23.08 -1.66
N ALA A 146 2.60 22.42 -2.15
CA ALA A 146 2.51 21.18 -2.93
C ALA A 146 1.84 20.02 -2.16
N PHE A 147 1.84 20.05 -0.83
CA PHE A 147 1.20 19.02 0.00
C PHE A 147 -0.33 19.16 0.06
N ARG A 148 -0.90 20.31 -0.31
CA ARG A 148 -2.35 20.58 -0.12
C ARG A 148 -3.23 19.57 -0.85
N SER A 149 -2.86 19.19 -2.08
CA SER A 149 -3.62 18.24 -2.90
C SER A 149 -3.50 16.79 -2.42
N VAL A 150 -2.44 16.48 -1.68
CA VAL A 150 -2.11 15.11 -1.24
C VAL A 150 -2.19 14.96 0.28
N SER A 151 -2.77 15.92 1.00
CA SER A 151 -3.02 15.84 2.44
C SER A 151 -4.53 15.80 2.72
N ARG A 152 -4.97 14.96 3.65
CA ARG A 152 -6.35 14.99 4.18
C ARG A 152 -6.60 16.24 5.02
N TYR A 153 -5.55 16.71 5.69
CA TYR A 153 -5.54 17.99 6.39
C TYR A 153 -4.16 18.63 6.23
N PHE A 154 -4.16 19.88 5.79
CA PHE A 154 -2.98 20.72 5.66
C PHE A 154 -3.17 21.95 6.53
N ASP A 155 -2.13 22.33 7.28
CA ASP A 155 -2.07 23.61 8.00
C ASP A 155 -0.65 24.18 7.95
N ARG A 156 -0.54 25.50 8.02
CA ARG A 156 0.75 26.21 8.07
C ARG A 156 0.85 26.96 9.39
N ILE A 157 1.76 26.49 10.23
CA ILE A 157 1.98 26.99 11.58
C ILE A 157 2.90 28.21 11.53
N THR A 158 2.27 29.38 11.61
CA THR A 158 2.91 30.71 11.59
C THR A 158 2.97 31.37 12.97
N ARG A 159 2.36 30.76 13.99
CA ARG A 159 2.43 31.18 15.40
C ARG A 159 2.44 29.96 16.34
N PRO A 160 3.09 30.03 17.50
CA PRO A 160 3.31 28.88 18.37
C PRO A 160 2.00 28.28 18.91
N GLU A 161 0.98 29.09 19.24
CA GLU A 161 -0.28 28.62 19.80
C GLU A 161 -1.19 27.87 18.80
N GLN A 162 -0.94 27.99 17.49
CA GLN A 162 -1.76 27.35 16.45
C GLN A 162 -1.70 25.81 16.50
N ILE A 163 -0.60 25.25 17.04
CA ILE A 163 -0.48 23.79 17.21
C ILE A 163 -1.55 23.20 18.13
N ILE A 164 -2.16 24.00 19.03
CA ILE A 164 -3.18 23.53 19.97
C ILE A 164 -4.42 23.03 19.22
N SER A 165 -4.87 23.77 18.21
CA SER A 165 -5.96 23.35 17.34
C SER A 165 -5.48 22.37 16.27
N ALA A 166 -4.33 22.64 15.65
CA ALA A 166 -3.85 21.86 14.51
C ALA A 166 -3.54 20.41 14.89
N LEU A 167 -2.87 20.14 16.01
CA LEU A 167 -2.55 18.77 16.44
C LEU A 167 -3.79 17.99 16.87
N LYS A 168 -4.79 18.64 17.47
CA LYS A 168 -6.08 17.98 17.80
C LYS A 168 -6.80 17.53 16.53
N ARG A 169 -6.83 18.40 15.51
CA ARG A 169 -7.44 18.07 14.21
C ARG A 169 -6.61 17.04 13.43
N ALA A 170 -5.29 17.12 13.51
CA ALA A 170 -4.39 16.11 12.96
C ALA A 170 -4.73 14.72 13.52
N MET A 171 -4.84 14.59 14.84
CA MET A 171 -5.18 13.30 15.45
C MET A 171 -6.58 12.81 15.09
N GLN A 172 -7.57 13.71 14.95
CA GLN A 172 -8.89 13.33 14.44
C GLN A 172 -8.77 12.68 13.06
N VAL A 173 -8.09 13.33 12.11
CA VAL A 173 -7.92 12.82 10.75
C VAL A 173 -7.10 11.53 10.72
N LEU A 174 -5.99 11.47 11.45
CA LEU A 174 -5.10 10.29 11.46
C LEU A 174 -5.77 9.03 12.03
N THR A 175 -6.67 9.19 13.01
CA THR A 175 -7.30 8.06 13.72
C THR A 175 -8.71 7.73 13.23
N ASP A 176 -9.30 8.59 12.39
CA ASP A 176 -10.63 8.37 11.87
C ASP A 176 -10.64 7.33 10.74
N PRO A 177 -11.51 6.30 10.77
CA PRO A 177 -11.52 5.27 9.74
C PRO A 177 -12.01 5.75 8.36
N TYR A 178 -12.77 6.86 8.29
CA TYR A 178 -13.27 7.49 7.06
C TYR A 178 -12.24 8.50 6.50
N ASP A 179 -11.85 9.49 7.30
CA ASP A 179 -10.96 10.60 6.91
C ASP A 179 -9.49 10.22 6.86
N CYS A 180 -9.14 9.00 7.30
CA CYS A 180 -7.77 8.52 7.41
C CYS A 180 -6.90 8.86 6.19
N GLY A 181 -5.73 9.40 6.47
CA GLY A 181 -4.71 9.67 5.46
C GLY A 181 -3.63 10.61 5.99
N PRO A 182 -2.78 11.11 5.09
CA PRO A 182 -1.67 11.97 5.46
C PRO A 182 -2.16 13.32 5.98
N VAL A 183 -1.54 13.79 7.06
CA VAL A 183 -1.73 15.14 7.59
C VAL A 183 -0.40 15.88 7.47
N THR A 184 -0.43 17.11 6.99
CA THR A 184 0.76 17.96 6.87
C THR A 184 0.60 19.20 7.72
N LEU A 185 1.43 19.35 8.74
CA LEU A 185 1.56 20.59 9.50
C LEU A 185 2.90 21.23 9.14
N SER A 186 2.84 22.24 8.29
CA SER A 186 4.02 22.97 7.85
C SER A 186 4.52 23.89 8.96
N LEU A 187 5.82 23.83 9.30
CA LEU A 187 6.37 24.46 10.51
C LEU A 187 7.33 25.60 10.15
N CYS A 188 6.87 26.85 10.19
CA CYS A 188 7.74 28.02 9.99
C CYS A 188 8.98 27.96 10.90
N GLN A 189 10.17 28.16 10.32
CA GLN A 189 11.44 27.89 10.99
C GLN A 189 11.64 28.69 12.28
N ASP A 190 11.30 29.98 12.28
CA ASP A 190 11.33 30.85 13.46
C ASP A 190 10.34 30.39 14.52
N VAL A 191 9.11 30.09 14.12
CA VAL A 191 8.02 29.70 15.01
C VAL A 191 8.35 28.44 15.80
N GLN A 192 9.11 27.50 15.24
CA GLN A 192 9.56 26.29 15.96
C GLN A 192 10.31 26.61 17.26
N ALA A 193 11.05 27.72 17.31
CA ALA A 193 11.83 28.16 18.45
C ALA A 193 11.09 29.15 19.38
N GLU A 194 9.92 29.65 18.98
CA GLU A 194 9.15 30.59 19.78
C GLU A 194 8.51 29.91 20.99
N ALA A 195 8.66 30.53 22.17
CA ALA A 195 8.09 30.04 23.42
C ALA A 195 6.66 30.58 23.64
N PHE A 196 5.78 29.70 24.10
CA PHE A 196 4.40 30.03 24.47
C PHE A 196 4.00 29.32 25.77
N ASP A 197 3.07 29.91 26.51
CA ASP A 197 2.53 29.35 27.75
C ASP A 197 1.35 28.42 27.41
N TYR A 198 1.66 27.16 27.11
CA TYR A 198 0.67 26.15 26.73
C TYR A 198 -0.12 25.66 27.95
N PRO A 199 -1.43 25.38 27.84
CA PRO A 199 -2.18 24.78 28.93
C PRO A 199 -1.67 23.35 29.21
N GLU A 200 -1.44 22.99 30.48
CA GLU A 200 -0.95 21.65 30.85
C GLU A 200 -1.86 20.53 30.33
N SER A 201 -3.17 20.78 30.26
CA SER A 201 -4.18 19.84 29.72
C SER A 201 -3.96 19.46 28.25
N PHE A 202 -3.17 20.24 27.50
CA PHE A 202 -2.80 19.90 26.12
C PHE A 202 -1.88 18.67 26.04
N PHE A 203 -1.15 18.37 27.11
CA PHE A 203 -0.19 17.26 27.19
C PHE A 203 -0.70 16.08 28.01
N GLU A 204 -2.00 16.06 28.32
CA GLU A 204 -2.63 14.90 28.95
C GLU A 204 -2.56 13.69 28.03
N GLU A 205 -2.30 12.52 28.62
CA GLU A 205 -2.28 11.27 27.87
C GLU A 205 -3.67 11.00 27.27
N ARG A 206 -3.70 10.65 25.98
CA ARG A 206 -4.94 10.27 25.29
C ARG A 206 -4.81 8.90 24.67
N VAL A 207 -5.75 8.02 24.98
CA VAL A 207 -5.88 6.70 24.34
C VAL A 207 -6.89 6.81 23.20
N TRP A 208 -6.43 6.50 21.99
CA TRP A 208 -7.24 6.47 20.78
C TRP A 208 -7.74 5.06 20.51
N THR A 209 -8.99 4.94 20.09
CA THR A 209 -9.62 3.68 19.69
C THR A 209 -10.30 3.86 18.34
N THR A 210 -10.28 2.82 17.52
CA THR A 210 -10.94 2.85 16.21
C THR A 210 -12.45 2.82 16.39
N ARG A 211 -13.14 3.84 15.85
CA ARG A 211 -14.59 3.89 15.82
C ARG A 211 -15.14 2.81 14.89
N ARG A 212 -16.26 2.18 15.27
CA ARG A 212 -16.93 1.15 14.48
C ARG A 212 -18.42 1.45 14.34
N PRO A 213 -18.83 2.32 13.40
CA PRO A 213 -20.24 2.62 13.19
C PRO A 213 -21.00 1.35 12.76
N ARG A 214 -22.22 1.21 13.28
CA ARG A 214 -23.17 0.16 12.88
C ARG A 214 -24.01 0.66 11.70
N PRO A 215 -24.54 -0.27 10.87
CA PRO A 215 -25.36 0.11 9.74
C PRO A 215 -26.68 0.75 10.17
N ASP A 216 -27.22 1.62 9.31
CA ASP A 216 -28.60 2.07 9.38
C ASP A 216 -29.58 0.88 9.22
N ALA A 217 -30.73 0.96 9.89
CA ALA A 217 -31.68 -0.15 9.94
C ALA A 217 -32.34 -0.44 8.57
N ASP A 218 -32.63 0.60 7.79
CA ASP A 218 -33.28 0.46 6.48
C ASP A 218 -32.27 -0.02 5.44
N GLU A 219 -31.05 0.53 5.44
CA GLU A 219 -29.95 0.02 4.60
C GLU A 219 -29.67 -1.46 4.89
N LEU A 220 -29.65 -1.85 6.16
CA LEU A 220 -29.44 -3.25 6.57
C LEU A 220 -30.57 -4.16 6.08
N ALA A 221 -31.83 -3.74 6.23
CA ALA A 221 -32.98 -4.50 5.76
C ALA A 221 -32.93 -4.71 4.23
N ASN A 222 -32.57 -3.66 3.49
CA ASN A 222 -32.39 -3.72 2.04
C ASN A 222 -31.25 -4.65 1.64
N ALA A 223 -30.09 -4.56 2.33
CA ALA A 223 -28.94 -5.44 2.11
C ALA A 223 -29.30 -6.93 2.30
N ILE A 224 -30.01 -7.25 3.39
CA ILE A 224 -30.48 -8.62 3.67
C ILE A 224 -31.44 -9.11 2.59
N ALA A 225 -32.40 -8.27 2.19
CA ALA A 225 -33.37 -8.61 1.14
C ALA A 225 -32.70 -8.84 -0.22
N LEU A 226 -31.68 -8.04 -0.55
CA LEU A 226 -30.90 -8.16 -1.76
C LEU A 226 -30.11 -9.48 -1.80
N ILE A 227 -29.41 -9.82 -0.71
CA ILE A 227 -28.65 -11.06 -0.61
C ILE A 227 -29.58 -12.28 -0.72
N LYS A 228 -30.73 -12.27 -0.05
CA LYS A 228 -31.70 -13.40 -0.10
C LYS A 228 -32.23 -13.70 -1.51
N LYS A 229 -32.26 -12.69 -2.40
CA LYS A 229 -32.73 -12.83 -3.78
C LYS A 229 -31.65 -13.30 -4.76
N SER A 230 -30.38 -13.24 -4.38
CA SER A 230 -29.26 -13.59 -5.25
C SER A 230 -29.06 -15.10 -5.35
N GLU A 231 -28.77 -15.58 -6.56
CA GLU A 231 -28.46 -16.98 -6.85
C GLU A 231 -26.95 -17.21 -6.96
N LYS A 232 -26.18 -16.18 -7.32
CA LYS A 232 -24.73 -16.26 -7.57
C LYS A 232 -23.96 -15.13 -6.87
N PRO A 233 -24.12 -14.93 -5.55
CA PRO A 233 -23.43 -13.85 -4.86
C PRO A 233 -21.92 -14.12 -4.79
N VAL A 234 -21.11 -13.06 -4.83
CA VAL A 234 -19.66 -13.12 -4.56
C VAL A 234 -19.26 -11.99 -3.62
N ILE A 235 -18.36 -12.27 -2.69
CA ILE A 235 -17.76 -11.24 -1.83
C ILE A 235 -16.50 -10.72 -2.51
N ILE A 236 -16.41 -9.40 -2.68
CA ILE A 236 -15.14 -8.73 -3.01
C ILE A 236 -14.60 -8.10 -1.72
N ALA A 237 -13.58 -8.73 -1.14
CA ALA A 237 -12.93 -8.25 0.07
C ALA A 237 -11.81 -7.24 -0.25
N GLY A 238 -11.96 -6.03 0.29
CA GLY A 238 -10.99 -4.95 0.18
C GLY A 238 -10.10 -4.78 1.42
N GLY A 239 -9.19 -3.80 1.36
CA GLY A 239 -8.33 -3.46 2.50
C GLY A 239 -9.10 -2.99 3.74
N GLY A 240 -10.34 -2.51 3.58
CA GLY A 240 -11.21 -2.18 4.70
C GLY A 240 -11.50 -3.36 5.63
N VAL A 241 -11.46 -4.61 5.13
CA VAL A 241 -11.57 -5.80 5.98
C VAL A 241 -10.37 -5.89 6.93
N LEU A 242 -9.15 -5.67 6.43
CA LEU A 242 -7.91 -5.71 7.23
C LEU A 242 -7.87 -4.56 8.24
N TYR A 243 -8.17 -3.33 7.82
CA TYR A 243 -8.18 -2.17 8.73
C TYR A 243 -9.27 -2.27 9.81
N SER A 244 -10.42 -2.85 9.45
CA SER A 244 -11.46 -3.22 10.40
C SER A 244 -11.09 -4.45 11.24
N GLN A 245 -10.00 -5.15 10.94
CA GLN A 245 -9.62 -6.43 11.55
C GLN A 245 -10.78 -7.47 11.48
N ALA A 246 -11.52 -7.48 10.39
CA ALA A 246 -12.73 -8.27 10.19
C ALA A 246 -12.47 -9.64 9.53
N THR A 247 -11.23 -10.13 9.54
CA THR A 247 -10.86 -11.36 8.79
C THR A 247 -11.57 -12.59 9.33
N LYS A 248 -11.73 -12.71 10.66
CA LYS A 248 -12.49 -13.79 11.29
C LYS A 248 -13.98 -13.72 10.93
N GLU A 249 -14.57 -12.52 11.00
CA GLU A 249 -15.96 -12.29 10.64
C GLU A 249 -16.22 -12.56 9.15
N LEU A 250 -15.29 -12.19 8.27
CA LEU A 250 -15.38 -12.47 6.83
C LEU A 250 -15.39 -13.98 6.57
N THR A 251 -14.45 -14.72 7.17
CA THR A 251 -14.40 -16.18 7.02
C THR A 251 -15.67 -16.84 7.53
N ALA A 252 -16.12 -16.49 8.75
CA ALA A 252 -17.34 -17.05 9.32
C ALA A 252 -18.58 -16.73 8.48
N PHE A 253 -18.67 -15.51 7.93
CA PHE A 253 -19.76 -15.11 7.04
C PHE A 253 -19.75 -15.94 5.74
N ALA A 254 -18.57 -16.12 5.13
CA ALA A 254 -18.43 -16.92 3.92
C ALA A 254 -18.80 -18.40 4.15
N GLU A 255 -18.38 -18.98 5.28
CA GLU A 255 -18.69 -20.37 5.66
C GLU A 255 -20.19 -20.57 5.93
N GLU A 256 -20.79 -19.72 6.77
CA GLU A 256 -22.20 -19.83 7.17
C GLU A 256 -23.13 -19.72 5.98
N HIS A 257 -22.89 -18.72 5.13
CA HIS A 257 -23.76 -18.40 3.99
C HIS A 257 -23.29 -19.02 2.67
N ARG A 258 -22.18 -19.76 2.67
CA ARG A 258 -21.61 -20.46 1.50
C ARG A 258 -21.30 -19.55 0.31
N ILE A 259 -20.79 -18.35 0.58
CA ILE A 259 -20.49 -17.35 -0.46
C ILE A 259 -18.98 -17.36 -0.78
N PRO A 260 -18.58 -17.54 -2.05
CA PRO A 260 -17.19 -17.42 -2.47
C PRO A 260 -16.62 -16.02 -2.22
N VAL A 261 -15.33 -15.97 -1.89
CA VAL A 261 -14.59 -14.73 -1.61
C VAL A 261 -13.50 -14.54 -2.64
N VAL A 262 -13.49 -13.36 -3.25
CA VAL A 262 -12.38 -12.85 -4.05
C VAL A 262 -11.80 -11.61 -3.38
N VAL A 263 -10.52 -11.33 -3.64
CA VAL A 263 -9.79 -10.22 -2.99
C VAL A 263 -9.29 -9.20 -3.99
N THR A 264 -9.27 -7.94 -3.56
CA THR A 264 -8.52 -6.87 -4.24
C THR A 264 -7.04 -6.90 -3.85
N GLN A 265 -6.19 -6.13 -4.53
CA GLN A 265 -4.78 -5.94 -4.13
C GLN A 265 -4.64 -5.52 -2.66
N ALA A 266 -5.47 -4.58 -2.22
CA ALA A 266 -5.44 -4.11 -0.84
C ALA A 266 -6.09 -5.08 0.16
N GLY A 267 -6.95 -5.98 -0.31
CA GLY A 267 -7.66 -6.97 0.51
C GLY A 267 -7.01 -8.35 0.52
N LYS A 268 -6.00 -8.61 -0.32
CA LYS A 268 -5.27 -9.89 -0.28
C LYS A 268 -4.70 -10.10 1.12
N SER A 269 -4.80 -11.33 1.62
CA SER A 269 -4.65 -11.74 3.04
C SER A 269 -5.84 -11.49 3.98
N ALA A 270 -6.96 -10.95 3.51
CA ALA A 270 -8.19 -10.82 4.32
C ALA A 270 -8.84 -12.17 4.68
N ILE A 271 -8.57 -13.20 3.90
CA ILE A 271 -8.97 -14.60 4.11
C ILE A 271 -7.77 -15.47 3.79
N ASP A 272 -7.61 -16.59 4.51
CA ASP A 272 -6.59 -17.60 4.20
C ASP A 272 -6.88 -18.21 2.83
N GLU A 273 -5.96 -18.06 1.88
CA GLU A 273 -6.15 -18.53 0.51
C GLU A 273 -6.24 -20.06 0.39
N ARG A 274 -5.89 -20.82 1.44
CA ARG A 274 -6.14 -22.28 1.48
C ARG A 274 -7.62 -22.60 1.67
N HIS A 275 -8.42 -21.69 2.21
CA HIS A 275 -9.85 -21.91 2.47
C HIS A 275 -10.61 -22.24 1.18
N PRO A 276 -11.49 -23.26 1.12
CA PRO A 276 -12.15 -23.70 -0.12
C PRO A 276 -12.88 -22.58 -0.89
N LEU A 277 -13.51 -21.65 -0.16
CA LEU A 277 -14.23 -20.50 -0.74
C LEU A 277 -13.34 -19.30 -1.09
N ALA A 278 -12.05 -19.31 -0.76
CA ALA A 278 -11.13 -18.24 -1.14
C ALA A 278 -10.60 -18.49 -2.57
N LEU A 279 -11.11 -17.74 -3.55
CA LEU A 279 -10.75 -17.92 -4.97
C LEU A 279 -9.54 -17.10 -5.40
N GLY A 280 -8.98 -16.34 -4.46
CA GLY A 280 -7.85 -15.46 -4.68
C GLY A 280 -8.27 -14.14 -5.32
N SER A 281 -7.32 -13.55 -6.00
CA SER A 281 -7.36 -12.19 -6.52
C SER A 281 -8.29 -12.01 -7.71
N VAL A 282 -9.00 -10.88 -7.82
CA VAL A 282 -9.92 -10.58 -8.94
C VAL A 282 -9.40 -9.45 -9.83
N GLY A 283 -9.81 -9.46 -11.10
CA GLY A 283 -9.62 -8.36 -12.04
C GLY A 283 -8.51 -8.57 -13.06
N VAL A 284 -7.91 -7.47 -13.54
CA VAL A 284 -6.84 -7.42 -14.56
C VAL A 284 -5.68 -8.35 -14.21
N THR A 285 -5.32 -8.40 -12.92
CA THR A 285 -4.27 -9.26 -12.37
C THR A 285 -4.86 -10.36 -11.48
N GLY A 286 -6.09 -10.78 -11.75
CA GLY A 286 -6.81 -11.80 -10.98
C GLY A 286 -6.46 -13.24 -11.37
N THR A 287 -6.89 -14.18 -10.55
CA THR A 287 -6.85 -15.62 -10.83
C THR A 287 -7.93 -15.98 -11.86
N SER A 288 -7.74 -17.07 -12.60
CA SER A 288 -8.80 -17.57 -13.50
C SER A 288 -10.07 -17.94 -12.72
N ALA A 289 -9.92 -18.45 -11.50
CA ALA A 289 -11.03 -18.85 -10.65
C ALA A 289 -11.89 -17.66 -10.21
N ALA A 290 -11.26 -16.60 -9.69
CA ALA A 290 -11.95 -15.40 -9.24
C ALA A 290 -12.68 -14.73 -10.41
N ASN A 291 -12.01 -14.57 -11.55
CA ASN A 291 -12.59 -13.93 -12.72
C ASN A 291 -13.75 -14.76 -13.30
N ALA A 292 -13.64 -16.09 -13.35
CA ALA A 292 -14.74 -16.94 -13.84
C ALA A 292 -16.00 -16.87 -12.97
N ILE A 293 -15.87 -16.71 -11.65
CA ILE A 293 -17.01 -16.47 -10.76
C ILE A 293 -17.54 -15.03 -10.89
N ALA A 294 -16.64 -14.05 -10.97
CA ALA A 294 -16.99 -12.64 -11.12
C ALA A 294 -17.79 -12.37 -12.41
N THR A 295 -17.44 -12.98 -13.54
CA THR A 295 -18.14 -12.77 -14.82
C THR A 295 -19.64 -13.07 -14.74
N ASP A 296 -20.02 -14.12 -14.01
CA ASP A 296 -21.39 -14.64 -13.98
C ASP A 296 -22.18 -14.22 -12.75
N THR A 297 -21.58 -13.44 -11.83
CA THR A 297 -22.22 -13.07 -10.56
C THR A 297 -23.44 -12.18 -10.77
N ASP A 298 -24.51 -12.40 -10.03
CA ASP A 298 -25.69 -11.53 -10.01
C ASP A 298 -25.66 -10.53 -8.83
N LEU A 299 -24.75 -10.72 -7.87
CA LEU A 299 -24.59 -9.82 -6.73
C LEU A 299 -23.13 -9.77 -6.27
N ILE A 300 -22.56 -8.57 -6.32
CA ILE A 300 -21.31 -8.26 -5.63
C ILE A 300 -21.63 -7.76 -4.23
N ILE A 301 -21.07 -8.42 -3.21
CA ILE A 301 -20.99 -7.91 -1.84
C ILE A 301 -19.60 -7.27 -1.69
N ALA A 302 -19.52 -5.97 -1.94
CA ALA A 302 -18.29 -5.19 -1.90
C ALA A 302 -17.97 -4.78 -0.45
N VAL A 303 -17.08 -5.51 0.22
CA VAL A 303 -16.77 -5.30 1.65
C VAL A 303 -15.46 -4.55 1.81
N GLY A 304 -15.54 -3.30 2.28
CA GLY A 304 -14.36 -2.47 2.57
C GLY A 304 -13.50 -2.22 1.34
N THR A 305 -14.10 -2.18 0.15
CA THR A 305 -13.44 -2.02 -1.14
C THR A 305 -13.98 -0.81 -1.90
N ARG A 306 -13.14 -0.24 -2.76
CA ARG A 306 -13.44 0.94 -3.57
C ARG A 306 -13.73 0.59 -5.03
N CYS A 307 -13.75 -0.71 -5.35
CA CYS A 307 -13.93 -1.29 -6.70
C CYS A 307 -13.11 -0.54 -7.76
N GLN A 308 -11.78 -0.53 -7.58
CA GLN A 308 -10.88 0.19 -8.48
C GLN A 308 -10.82 -0.46 -9.85
N ASP A 309 -10.34 0.28 -10.84
CA ASP A 309 -10.18 -0.12 -12.25
C ASP A 309 -9.67 -1.55 -12.41
N PHE A 310 -8.49 -1.86 -11.82
CA PHE A 310 -7.91 -3.19 -11.91
C PHE A 310 -8.79 -4.29 -11.33
N THR A 311 -9.46 -4.06 -10.19
CA THR A 311 -10.37 -5.03 -9.56
C THR A 311 -11.55 -5.38 -10.47
N THR A 312 -12.01 -4.40 -11.25
CA THR A 312 -13.25 -4.52 -12.04
C THR A 312 -12.99 -4.92 -13.49
N GLY A 313 -11.72 -5.02 -13.90
CA GLY A 313 -11.36 -5.18 -15.31
C GLY A 313 -11.87 -4.01 -16.14
N SER A 314 -11.70 -2.78 -15.63
CA SER A 314 -12.28 -1.56 -16.22
C SER A 314 -13.79 -1.67 -16.44
N TRP A 315 -14.48 -2.29 -15.47
CA TRP A 315 -15.91 -2.61 -15.51
C TRP A 315 -16.38 -3.51 -16.65
N ALA A 316 -15.46 -4.17 -17.38
CA ALA A 316 -15.80 -5.17 -18.37
C ALA A 316 -15.92 -6.59 -17.80
N LEU A 317 -15.41 -6.83 -16.57
CA LEU A 317 -15.36 -8.17 -15.97
C LEU A 317 -16.75 -8.74 -15.67
N PHE A 318 -17.66 -7.92 -15.14
CA PHE A 318 -18.95 -8.39 -14.64
C PHE A 318 -20.01 -8.35 -15.75
N GLN A 319 -20.25 -9.49 -16.41
CA GLN A 319 -21.05 -9.56 -17.64
C GLN A 319 -22.51 -9.96 -17.44
N ASN A 320 -22.91 -10.38 -16.25
CA ASN A 320 -24.29 -10.76 -15.98
C ASN A 320 -25.24 -9.55 -15.93
N ASP A 321 -26.20 -9.47 -16.84
CA ASP A 321 -27.19 -8.36 -16.93
C ASP A 321 -27.99 -8.11 -15.65
N LYS A 322 -28.14 -9.11 -14.77
CA LYS A 322 -28.86 -9.00 -13.50
C LYS A 322 -28.00 -8.48 -12.34
N LEU A 323 -26.73 -8.15 -12.59
CA LEU A 323 -25.79 -7.73 -11.57
C LEU A 323 -26.34 -6.60 -10.70
N LYS A 324 -26.24 -6.79 -9.38
CA LYS A 324 -26.39 -5.76 -8.36
C LYS A 324 -25.09 -5.64 -7.55
N ILE A 325 -24.89 -4.47 -6.95
CA ILE A 325 -23.77 -4.21 -6.06
C ILE A 325 -24.32 -3.80 -4.70
N LEU A 326 -23.87 -4.46 -3.65
CA LEU A 326 -24.06 -4.07 -2.26
C LEU A 326 -22.73 -3.55 -1.73
N GLY A 327 -22.65 -2.25 -1.46
CA GLY A 327 -21.46 -1.59 -0.93
C GLY A 327 -21.45 -1.53 0.59
N LEU A 328 -20.82 -2.50 1.25
CA LEU A 328 -20.51 -2.42 2.69
C LEU A 328 -19.21 -1.65 2.90
N ASN A 329 -19.30 -0.37 3.23
CA ASN A 329 -18.14 0.52 3.38
C ASN A 329 -18.31 1.52 4.52
N ILE A 330 -17.18 1.99 5.06
CA ILE A 330 -17.15 3.03 6.11
C ILE A 330 -17.58 4.42 5.58
N THR A 331 -17.66 4.57 4.25
CA THR A 331 -18.00 5.82 3.57
C THR A 331 -19.14 5.60 2.58
N ALA A 332 -20.11 6.52 2.53
CA ALA A 332 -21.15 6.52 1.50
C ALA A 332 -20.56 6.67 0.09
N TYR A 333 -19.51 7.49 -0.05
CA TYR A 333 -18.82 7.73 -1.33
C TYR A 333 -18.29 6.43 -1.97
N ASP A 334 -17.76 5.51 -1.18
CA ASP A 334 -17.30 4.22 -1.70
C ASP A 334 -18.42 3.19 -1.79
N ALA A 335 -19.41 3.23 -0.89
CA ALA A 335 -20.56 2.33 -0.89
C ALA A 335 -21.45 2.49 -2.14
N ALA A 336 -21.65 3.74 -2.59
CA ALA A 336 -22.58 4.07 -3.68
C ALA A 336 -21.97 3.99 -5.09
N LYS A 337 -20.71 3.56 -5.23
CA LYS A 337 -20.05 3.49 -6.54
C LYS A 337 -20.76 2.51 -7.46
N HIS A 338 -20.93 2.89 -8.73
CA HIS A 338 -21.58 2.08 -9.76
C HIS A 338 -23.00 1.67 -9.38
N ASP A 339 -23.79 2.65 -8.98
CA ASP A 339 -25.19 2.50 -8.54
C ASP A 339 -25.36 1.40 -7.46
N GLY A 340 -24.35 1.29 -6.59
CA GLY A 340 -24.34 0.34 -5.49
C GLY A 340 -25.36 0.69 -4.42
N GLU A 341 -26.11 -0.32 -3.97
CA GLU A 341 -26.97 -0.24 -2.80
C GLU A 341 -26.08 -0.05 -1.57
N THR A 342 -26.30 1.02 -0.81
CA THR A 342 -25.39 1.43 0.26
C THR A 342 -25.66 0.66 1.55
N LEU A 343 -24.57 0.29 2.22
CA LEU A 343 -24.58 -0.13 3.62
C LEU A 343 -23.40 0.52 4.33
N VAL A 344 -23.61 1.71 4.90
CA VAL A 344 -22.55 2.50 5.51
C VAL A 344 -22.26 2.00 6.92
N ALA A 345 -21.20 1.22 7.08
CA ALA A 345 -20.80 0.64 8.35
C ALA A 345 -19.32 0.25 8.39
N ASP A 346 -18.81 0.01 9.59
CA ASP A 346 -17.58 -0.75 9.79
C ASP A 346 -17.73 -2.17 9.20
N ALA A 347 -16.70 -2.66 8.49
CA ALA A 347 -16.80 -3.95 7.81
C ALA A 347 -17.09 -5.11 8.79
N ARG A 348 -16.48 -5.09 9.98
CA ARG A 348 -16.71 -6.11 11.01
C ARG A 348 -18.15 -6.08 11.51
N GLU A 349 -18.64 -4.91 11.91
CA GLU A 349 -19.99 -4.79 12.46
C GLU A 349 -21.07 -4.99 11.39
N GLY A 350 -20.82 -4.55 10.15
CA GLY A 350 -21.71 -4.79 9.01
C GLY A 350 -21.85 -6.27 8.67
N LEU A 351 -20.75 -7.02 8.58
CA LEU A 351 -20.79 -8.47 8.33
C LEU A 351 -21.58 -9.22 9.42
N LYS A 352 -21.40 -8.86 10.69
CA LYS A 352 -22.16 -9.46 11.81
C LYS A 352 -23.65 -9.15 11.72
N ALA A 353 -23.99 -7.90 11.40
CA ALA A 353 -25.38 -7.46 11.30
C ALA A 353 -26.10 -8.15 10.13
N ILE A 354 -25.46 -8.22 8.96
CA ILE A 354 -25.99 -8.94 7.80
C ILE A 354 -26.16 -10.43 8.14
N SER A 355 -25.14 -11.07 8.71
CA SER A 355 -25.18 -12.50 9.02
C SER A 355 -26.35 -12.85 9.94
N SER A 356 -26.58 -12.02 10.96
CA SER A 356 -27.70 -12.18 11.89
C SER A 356 -29.06 -12.11 11.17
N GLY A 357 -29.22 -11.21 10.20
CA GLY A 357 -30.45 -11.09 9.39
C GLY A 357 -30.63 -12.17 8.31
N LEU A 358 -29.54 -12.86 7.96
CA LEU A 358 -29.49 -14.00 7.04
C LEU A 358 -29.58 -15.35 7.76
N ALA A 359 -29.94 -15.40 9.05
CA ALA A 359 -30.00 -16.65 9.81
C ALA A 359 -30.73 -17.79 9.03
N GLY A 360 -30.03 -18.91 8.83
CA GLY A 360 -30.53 -20.08 8.11
C GLY A 360 -30.50 -19.98 6.57
N TRP A 361 -30.18 -18.82 6.01
CA TRP A 361 -30.02 -18.64 4.56
C TRP A 361 -28.61 -19.04 4.11
N LYS A 362 -28.54 -19.75 2.98
CA LYS A 362 -27.31 -20.18 2.32
C LYS A 362 -27.42 -19.97 0.82
N ALA A 363 -26.32 -19.58 0.19
CA ALA A 363 -26.24 -19.54 -1.26
C ALA A 363 -26.45 -20.95 -1.88
N PRO A 364 -26.90 -21.04 -3.14
CA PRO A 364 -27.12 -22.31 -3.81
C PRO A 364 -25.88 -23.22 -3.82
N ALA A 365 -26.07 -24.53 -3.60
CA ALA A 365 -24.96 -25.49 -3.54
C ALA A 365 -24.12 -25.52 -4.83
N ALA A 366 -24.78 -25.36 -5.99
CA ALA A 366 -24.11 -25.31 -7.30
C ALA A 366 -23.06 -24.19 -7.42
N LEU A 367 -23.20 -23.09 -6.65
CA LEU A 367 -22.21 -22.02 -6.61
C LEU A 367 -20.92 -22.48 -5.94
N VAL A 368 -21.03 -23.21 -4.82
CA VAL A 368 -19.88 -23.77 -4.09
C VAL A 368 -19.16 -24.80 -4.94
N GLU A 369 -19.89 -25.74 -5.54
CA GLU A 369 -19.33 -26.77 -6.43
C GLU A 369 -18.56 -26.16 -7.61
N ARG A 370 -19.11 -25.08 -8.19
CA ARG A 370 -18.42 -24.31 -9.22
C ARG A 370 -17.17 -23.65 -8.66
N ALA A 371 -17.26 -22.93 -7.55
CA ALA A 371 -16.14 -22.23 -6.92
C ALA A 371 -14.96 -23.18 -6.62
N GLU A 372 -15.24 -24.35 -6.05
CA GLU A 372 -14.23 -25.38 -5.77
C GLU A 372 -13.58 -25.92 -7.04
N ARG A 373 -14.37 -26.17 -8.10
CA ARG A 373 -13.86 -26.64 -9.39
C ARG A 373 -12.95 -25.59 -10.03
N GLU A 374 -13.40 -24.35 -10.13
CA GLU A 374 -12.61 -23.27 -10.74
C GLU A 374 -11.32 -23.02 -9.93
N LYS A 375 -11.40 -23.08 -8.59
CA LYS A 375 -10.23 -23.00 -7.73
C LYS A 375 -9.23 -24.10 -8.01
N LYS A 376 -9.68 -25.36 -8.15
CA LYS A 376 -8.79 -26.48 -8.49
C LYS A 376 -8.07 -26.24 -9.83
N VAL A 377 -8.79 -25.80 -10.86
CA VAL A 377 -8.21 -25.46 -12.16
C VAL A 377 -7.13 -24.39 -12.03
N TRP A 378 -7.39 -23.34 -11.24
CA TRP A 378 -6.40 -22.30 -10.97
C TRP A 378 -5.17 -22.84 -10.24
N MET A 379 -5.35 -23.64 -9.18
CA MET A 379 -4.24 -24.19 -8.41
C MET A 379 -3.30 -25.05 -9.26
N ASP A 380 -3.86 -25.86 -10.17
CA ASP A 380 -3.07 -26.66 -11.12
C ASP A 380 -2.27 -25.78 -12.09
N ALA A 381 -2.85 -24.68 -12.57
CA ALA A 381 -2.17 -23.73 -13.44
C ALA A 381 -1.07 -22.94 -12.70
N ALA A 382 -1.36 -22.45 -11.49
CA ALA A 382 -0.41 -21.74 -10.65
C ALA A 382 0.78 -22.63 -10.25
N ALA A 383 0.54 -23.90 -9.90
CA ALA A 383 1.59 -24.85 -9.59
C ALA A 383 2.54 -25.09 -10.78
N LYS A 384 2.02 -25.12 -12.01
CA LYS A 384 2.84 -25.22 -13.23
C LYS A 384 3.65 -23.95 -13.48
N ALA A 385 3.03 -22.77 -13.34
CA ALA A 385 3.71 -21.49 -13.55
C ALA A 385 4.85 -21.25 -12.54
N MET A 386 4.66 -21.68 -11.29
CA MET A 386 5.65 -21.55 -10.22
C MET A 386 6.64 -22.71 -10.13
N ALA A 387 6.53 -23.73 -10.99
CA ALA A 387 7.37 -24.91 -10.94
C ALA A 387 8.85 -24.56 -11.13
N SER A 388 9.73 -25.31 -10.47
CA SER A 388 11.17 -25.16 -10.68
C SER A 388 11.56 -25.44 -12.14
N THR A 389 12.63 -24.80 -12.60
CA THR A 389 13.11 -24.88 -13.98
C THR A 389 14.64 -24.84 -14.03
N ASN A 390 15.18 -25.35 -15.13
CA ASN A 390 16.59 -25.20 -15.52
C ASN A 390 16.78 -24.14 -16.63
N ALA A 391 15.76 -23.32 -16.89
CA ALA A 391 15.87 -22.20 -17.83
C ALA A 391 16.96 -21.23 -17.37
N ALA A 392 17.73 -20.70 -18.33
CA ALA A 392 18.80 -19.73 -18.04
C ALA A 392 18.25 -18.43 -17.43
N LEU A 393 17.08 -17.98 -17.91
CA LEU A 393 16.35 -16.84 -17.37
C LEU A 393 14.97 -17.33 -16.91
N PRO A 394 14.75 -17.52 -15.60
CA PRO A 394 13.42 -17.86 -15.07
C PRO A 394 12.45 -16.68 -15.21
N SER A 395 11.15 -16.99 -15.11
CA SER A 395 10.09 -15.98 -15.01
C SER A 395 9.90 -15.48 -13.58
N ASP A 396 9.24 -14.33 -13.43
CA ASP A 396 8.81 -13.78 -12.14
C ASP A 396 8.02 -14.83 -11.31
N ALA A 397 7.15 -15.61 -11.96
CA ALA A 397 6.36 -16.67 -11.32
C ALA A 397 7.22 -17.78 -10.72
N GLN A 398 8.29 -18.18 -11.42
CA GLN A 398 9.20 -19.23 -10.95
C GLN A 398 10.05 -18.74 -9.77
N VAL A 399 10.43 -17.46 -9.77
CA VAL A 399 11.10 -16.81 -8.63
C VAL A 399 10.17 -16.74 -7.42
N ILE A 400 8.91 -16.34 -7.60
CA ILE A 400 7.89 -16.39 -6.53
C ILE A 400 7.74 -17.82 -5.99
N GLY A 401 7.67 -18.81 -6.87
CA GLY A 401 7.65 -20.22 -6.50
C GLY A 401 8.85 -20.65 -5.65
N ALA A 402 10.06 -20.23 -6.02
CA ALA A 402 11.29 -20.52 -5.28
C ALA A 402 11.26 -19.92 -3.86
N VAL A 403 10.86 -18.65 -3.74
CA VAL A 403 10.73 -17.96 -2.46
C VAL A 403 9.71 -18.67 -1.58
N THR A 404 8.50 -18.91 -2.09
CA THR A 404 7.40 -19.50 -1.33
C THR A 404 7.68 -20.93 -0.85
N ARG A 405 8.44 -21.74 -1.61
CA ARG A 405 8.90 -23.07 -1.17
C ARG A 405 9.97 -23.03 -0.08
N SER A 406 10.70 -21.91 0.07
CA SER A 406 11.87 -21.80 0.93
C SER A 406 11.57 -21.18 2.31
N ILE A 407 10.35 -20.70 2.52
CA ILE A 407 9.96 -19.89 3.68
C ILE A 407 8.80 -20.49 4.47
N ASP A 408 8.67 -20.07 5.73
CA ASP A 408 7.49 -20.32 6.55
C ASP A 408 6.48 -19.20 6.29
N LEU A 409 5.45 -19.47 5.48
CA LEU A 409 4.44 -18.49 5.07
C LEU A 409 3.70 -17.85 6.25
N GLU A 410 3.54 -18.58 7.36
CA GLU A 410 2.87 -18.04 8.56
C GLU A 410 3.73 -17.03 9.31
N LYS A 411 5.05 -17.01 9.04
CA LYS A 411 6.02 -16.12 9.68
C LYS A 411 6.64 -15.11 8.71
N ALA A 412 6.13 -15.04 7.49
CA ALA A 412 6.67 -14.18 6.45
C ALA A 412 5.68 -13.10 6.00
N ILE A 413 6.22 -11.99 5.53
CA ILE A 413 5.49 -10.94 4.81
C ILE A 413 6.13 -10.82 3.42
N GLY A 414 5.35 -11.05 2.37
CA GLY A 414 5.75 -10.74 1.00
C GLY A 414 5.44 -9.28 0.68
N LEU A 415 6.44 -8.52 0.22
CA LEU A 415 6.32 -7.08 -0.02
C LEU A 415 6.82 -6.68 -1.40
N CYS A 416 6.05 -5.82 -2.08
CA CYS A 416 6.41 -5.23 -3.37
C CYS A 416 5.56 -3.96 -3.61
N ALA A 417 5.79 -3.25 -4.73
CA ALA A 417 5.02 -2.07 -5.11
C ALA A 417 4.82 -1.90 -6.62
N ALA A 418 5.86 -2.13 -7.44
CA ALA A 418 5.79 -1.76 -8.85
C ALA A 418 6.37 -2.82 -9.79
N GLY A 419 6.12 -2.64 -11.09
CA GLY A 419 6.61 -3.52 -12.15
C GLY A 419 5.63 -4.64 -12.54
N GLY A 420 6.16 -5.76 -13.02
CA GLY A 420 5.36 -6.98 -13.31
C GLY A 420 5.00 -7.78 -12.06
N LEU A 421 5.86 -7.71 -11.04
CA LEU A 421 5.73 -8.39 -9.76
C LEU A 421 4.40 -8.14 -9.03
N PRO A 422 3.82 -6.92 -8.99
CA PRO A 422 2.50 -6.73 -8.40
C PRO A 422 1.41 -7.59 -9.02
N GLY A 423 1.45 -7.81 -10.34
CA GLY A 423 0.50 -8.67 -11.02
C GLY A 423 0.73 -10.15 -10.72
N GLU A 424 1.97 -10.60 -10.81
CA GLU A 424 2.35 -11.99 -10.55
C GLU A 424 2.12 -12.37 -9.08
N MET A 425 2.53 -11.52 -8.13
CA MET A 425 2.31 -11.76 -6.71
C MET A 425 0.82 -11.69 -6.33
N HIS A 426 0.01 -10.84 -6.97
CA HIS A 426 -1.44 -10.82 -6.73
C HIS A 426 -2.04 -12.18 -7.05
N LYS A 427 -1.68 -12.76 -8.19
CA LYS A 427 -2.13 -14.10 -8.60
C LYS A 427 -1.52 -15.23 -7.76
N LEU A 428 -0.21 -15.20 -7.52
CA LEU A 428 0.57 -16.39 -7.16
C LEU A 428 1.09 -16.40 -5.72
N TRP A 429 1.22 -15.25 -5.04
CA TRP A 429 1.72 -15.25 -3.66
C TRP A 429 0.66 -15.83 -2.72
N PRO A 430 0.92 -16.93 -2.01
CA PRO A 430 -0.05 -17.55 -1.11
C PRO A 430 -0.18 -16.72 0.18
N ALA A 431 -1.29 -16.01 0.33
CA ALA A 431 -1.56 -15.22 1.53
C ALA A 431 -2.27 -16.09 2.59
N THR A 432 -1.54 -16.52 3.64
CA THR A 432 -2.06 -17.46 4.65
C THR A 432 -2.53 -16.79 5.95
N ALA A 433 -2.06 -15.57 6.23
CA ALA A 433 -2.41 -14.83 7.45
C ALA A 433 -2.64 -13.34 7.17
N PRO A 434 -3.48 -12.63 7.94
CA PRO A 434 -3.69 -11.18 7.77
C PRO A 434 -2.35 -10.41 7.81
N GLY A 435 -2.10 -9.61 6.78
CA GLY A 435 -0.86 -8.82 6.67
C GLY A 435 0.35 -9.59 6.12
N SER A 436 0.22 -10.88 5.79
CA SER A 436 1.29 -11.66 5.12
C SER A 436 1.57 -11.20 3.68
N TYR A 437 0.71 -10.35 3.12
CA TYR A 437 0.85 -9.74 1.80
C TYR A 437 0.80 -8.22 1.92
N HIS A 438 1.90 -7.56 1.56
CA HIS A 438 2.05 -6.11 1.65
C HIS A 438 2.39 -5.52 0.28
N MET A 439 1.38 -5.05 -0.44
CA MET A 439 1.59 -4.47 -1.77
C MET A 439 1.19 -3.00 -1.82
N GLU A 440 2.09 -2.10 -2.20
CA GLU A 440 1.69 -0.74 -2.60
C GLU A 440 1.31 -0.76 -4.09
N TYR A 441 0.03 -0.82 -4.40
CA TYR A 441 -0.45 -0.80 -5.79
C TYR A 441 -1.68 0.10 -5.95
N GLY A 442 -1.87 1.02 -5.01
CA GLY A 442 -2.91 2.04 -5.08
C GLY A 442 -2.45 3.24 -5.90
N PHE A 443 -1.21 3.67 -5.65
CA PHE A 443 -0.53 4.73 -6.40
C PHE A 443 0.53 4.17 -7.36
N SER A 444 0.94 2.90 -7.16
CA SER A 444 1.94 2.20 -7.98
C SER A 444 3.29 2.93 -8.00
N CYS A 445 3.75 3.36 -6.83
CA CYS A 445 4.95 4.13 -6.65
C CYS A 445 6.19 3.22 -6.62
N MET A 446 6.99 3.26 -7.69
CA MET A 446 8.33 2.67 -7.69
C MET A 446 9.21 3.28 -6.59
N GLY A 447 10.13 2.49 -6.07
CA GLY A 447 11.01 2.87 -4.96
C GLY A 447 10.39 2.73 -3.56
N TYR A 448 9.15 2.24 -3.46
CA TYR A 448 8.52 1.95 -2.18
C TYR A 448 9.09 0.68 -1.53
N GLU A 449 9.58 -0.28 -2.31
CA GLU A 449 9.80 -1.67 -1.91
C GLU A 449 10.78 -1.83 -0.74
N ILE A 450 11.99 -1.29 -0.84
CA ILE A 450 13.03 -1.48 0.20
C ILE A 450 12.66 -0.69 1.47
N ALA A 451 12.28 0.58 1.31
CA ALA A 451 11.82 1.41 2.42
C ALA A 451 10.56 0.85 3.09
N GLY A 452 9.65 0.31 2.29
CA GLY A 452 8.44 -0.33 2.76
C GLY A 452 8.72 -1.63 3.52
N GLY A 453 9.69 -2.41 3.03
CA GLY A 453 10.25 -3.56 3.74
C GLY A 453 10.74 -3.18 5.14
N LEU A 454 11.51 -2.11 5.24
CA LEU A 454 11.99 -1.57 6.51
C LEU A 454 10.83 -1.20 7.44
N GLY A 455 9.84 -0.46 6.96
CA GLY A 455 8.67 -0.08 7.76
C GLY A 455 7.83 -1.26 8.24
N ALA A 456 7.64 -2.28 7.38
CA ALA A 456 6.95 -3.52 7.76
C ALA A 456 7.73 -4.31 8.82
N LYS A 457 9.07 -4.39 8.70
CA LYS A 457 9.94 -5.04 9.69
C LYS A 457 9.95 -4.29 11.03
N MET A 458 9.83 -2.96 11.02
CA MET A 458 9.66 -2.18 12.25
C MET A 458 8.32 -2.44 12.94
N ALA A 459 7.26 -2.70 12.17
CA ALA A 459 5.94 -3.04 12.71
C ALA A 459 5.93 -4.46 13.30
N HIS A 460 6.57 -5.40 12.61
CA HIS A 460 6.61 -6.82 12.95
C HIS A 460 8.06 -7.35 12.96
N PRO A 461 8.86 -7.00 13.99
CA PRO A 461 10.26 -7.40 14.07
C PRO A 461 10.45 -8.93 14.11
N GLU A 462 9.43 -9.67 14.54
CA GLU A 462 9.40 -11.13 14.60
C GLU A 462 9.17 -11.82 13.24
N LYS A 463 8.68 -11.10 12.22
CA LYS A 463 8.37 -11.68 10.90
C LYS A 463 9.57 -11.55 9.95
N GLU A 464 9.75 -12.53 9.09
CA GLU A 464 10.68 -12.41 7.96
C GLU A 464 10.03 -11.57 6.85
N VAL A 465 10.67 -10.49 6.44
CA VAL A 465 10.14 -9.61 5.38
C VAL A 465 10.88 -9.91 4.09
N PHE A 466 10.14 -10.43 3.10
CA PHE A 466 10.64 -10.72 1.76
C PHE A 466 10.22 -9.61 0.81
N VAL A 467 11.18 -8.79 0.40
CA VAL A 467 10.97 -7.70 -0.56
C VAL A 467 11.30 -8.21 -1.94
N LEU A 468 10.31 -8.30 -2.83
CA LEU A 468 10.54 -8.62 -4.25
C LEU A 468 10.59 -7.30 -5.02
N VAL A 469 11.69 -7.05 -5.74
CA VAL A 469 11.94 -5.77 -6.39
C VAL A 469 12.59 -5.98 -7.76
N GLY A 470 12.18 -5.22 -8.76
CA GLY A 470 12.85 -5.18 -10.06
C GLY A 470 14.05 -4.24 -10.06
N ASP A 471 15.03 -4.49 -10.93
CA ASP A 471 16.21 -3.65 -11.19
C ASP A 471 15.87 -2.15 -11.34
N GLY A 472 14.83 -1.82 -12.11
CA GLY A 472 14.41 -0.43 -12.31
C GLY A 472 13.93 0.26 -11.03
N SER A 473 13.15 -0.43 -10.19
CA SER A 473 12.63 0.12 -8.93
C SER A 473 13.75 0.20 -7.87
N TYR A 474 14.65 -0.78 -7.86
CA TYR A 474 15.85 -0.76 -7.04
C TYR A 474 16.72 0.47 -7.34
N MET A 475 16.93 0.80 -8.61
CA MET A 475 17.73 1.97 -9.00
C MET A 475 17.06 3.30 -8.67
N MET A 476 15.73 3.34 -8.45
CA MET A 476 15.04 4.55 -8.03
C MET A 476 15.28 4.89 -6.56
N LEU A 477 15.12 3.92 -5.64
CA LEU A 477 15.31 4.14 -4.19
C LEU A 477 15.83 2.87 -3.49
N ASN A 478 17.15 2.76 -3.38
CA ASN A 478 17.83 1.63 -2.71
C ASN A 478 18.50 1.99 -1.38
N SER A 479 18.66 3.28 -1.07
CA SER A 479 19.53 3.71 0.03
C SER A 479 19.06 3.25 1.41
N GLU A 480 17.76 2.97 1.58
CA GLU A 480 17.23 2.43 2.84
C GLU A 480 17.67 0.98 3.12
N LEU A 481 18.38 0.33 2.19
CA LEU A 481 19.13 -0.88 2.49
C LEU A 481 20.20 -0.60 3.56
N ALA A 482 20.94 0.51 3.44
CA ALA A 482 21.93 0.91 4.45
C ALA A 482 21.24 1.23 5.79
N THR A 483 20.07 1.88 5.75
CA THR A 483 19.27 2.15 6.95
C THR A 483 18.81 0.86 7.64
N SER A 484 18.39 -0.16 6.88
CA SER A 484 18.01 -1.46 7.43
C SER A 484 19.17 -2.13 8.20
N VAL A 485 20.39 -2.03 7.67
CA VAL A 485 21.61 -2.54 8.31
C VAL A 485 21.96 -1.73 9.56
N MET A 486 21.93 -0.39 9.46
CA MET A 486 22.17 0.52 10.58
C MET A 486 21.23 0.25 11.77
N LEU A 487 19.96 -0.05 11.50
CA LEU A 487 18.95 -0.33 12.53
C LEU A 487 18.95 -1.78 13.02
N GLY A 488 19.74 -2.67 12.41
CA GLY A 488 19.71 -4.11 12.71
C GLY A 488 18.38 -4.78 12.31
N LEU A 489 17.64 -4.17 11.37
CA LEU A 489 16.34 -4.64 10.91
C LEU A 489 16.53 -5.41 9.61
N LYS A 490 16.91 -6.68 9.74
CA LYS A 490 17.16 -7.57 8.62
C LYS A 490 15.95 -7.68 7.68
N LEU A 491 16.19 -7.43 6.40
CA LEU A 491 15.29 -7.73 5.28
C LEU A 491 15.86 -8.86 4.41
N ASN A 492 14.99 -9.57 3.70
CA ASN A 492 15.36 -10.50 2.65
C ASN A 492 14.90 -9.92 1.31
N ILE A 493 15.82 -9.34 0.53
CA ILE A 493 15.50 -8.67 -0.73
C ILE A 493 15.81 -9.63 -1.88
N VAL A 494 14.82 -9.92 -2.72
CA VAL A 494 14.96 -10.68 -3.96
C VAL A 494 14.86 -9.69 -5.12
N LEU A 495 16.00 -9.40 -5.73
CA LEU A 495 16.13 -8.47 -6.85
C LEU A 495 16.09 -9.25 -8.16
N LEU A 496 15.06 -9.00 -8.97
CA LEU A 496 14.89 -9.59 -10.29
C LEU A 496 15.42 -8.60 -11.34
N ASP A 497 16.55 -8.95 -11.97
CA ASP A 497 17.16 -8.14 -13.04
C ASP A 497 16.69 -8.65 -14.40
N ASN A 498 15.69 -7.98 -14.98
CA ASN A 498 15.23 -8.26 -16.34
C ASN A 498 15.72 -7.21 -17.36
N ARG A 499 16.68 -6.36 -16.94
CA ARG A 499 17.34 -5.34 -17.76
C ARG A 499 16.35 -4.30 -18.31
N GLY A 500 15.42 -3.81 -17.48
CA GLY A 500 14.55 -2.67 -17.81
C GLY A 500 13.12 -2.71 -17.25
N TYR A 501 12.22 -1.98 -17.90
CA TYR A 501 10.80 -1.89 -17.54
C TYR A 501 9.98 -2.97 -18.27
N GLY A 502 10.25 -4.24 -17.95
CA GLY A 502 9.67 -5.40 -18.65
C GLY A 502 8.14 -5.41 -18.76
N CYS A 503 7.40 -5.07 -17.70
CA CYS A 503 5.93 -5.05 -17.77
C CYS A 503 5.38 -3.96 -18.69
N ILE A 504 6.04 -2.80 -18.75
CA ILE A 504 5.65 -1.70 -19.64
C ILE A 504 6.00 -2.07 -21.09
N ASN A 505 7.12 -2.76 -21.31
CA ASN A 505 7.45 -3.32 -22.62
C ASN A 505 6.37 -4.29 -23.10
N ARG A 506 5.90 -5.21 -22.23
CA ARG A 506 4.80 -6.13 -22.57
C ARG A 506 3.50 -5.39 -22.90
N LEU A 507 3.18 -4.33 -22.16
CA LEU A 507 2.00 -3.50 -22.44
C LEU A 507 2.13 -2.76 -23.79
N GLN A 508 3.30 -2.22 -24.08
CA GLN A 508 3.62 -1.59 -25.37
C GLN A 508 3.44 -2.59 -26.52
N MET A 509 3.90 -3.83 -26.37
CA MET A 509 3.67 -4.89 -27.36
C MET A 509 2.19 -5.28 -27.49
N ALA A 510 1.48 -5.41 -26.36
CA ALA A 510 0.06 -5.78 -26.33
C ALA A 510 -0.85 -4.77 -27.04
N THR A 511 -0.44 -3.51 -27.09
CA THR A 511 -1.12 -2.42 -27.82
C THR A 511 -0.66 -2.29 -29.29
N GLY A 512 0.12 -3.26 -29.79
CA GLY A 512 0.63 -3.29 -31.17
C GLY A 512 1.89 -2.46 -31.41
N GLY A 513 2.41 -1.81 -30.36
CA GLY A 513 3.66 -1.07 -30.39
C GLY A 513 4.88 -1.97 -30.66
N ALA A 514 5.96 -1.39 -31.18
CA ALA A 514 7.27 -2.05 -31.19
C ALA A 514 7.91 -1.94 -29.80
N ASN A 515 8.82 -2.86 -29.47
CA ASN A 515 9.73 -2.68 -28.34
C ASN A 515 10.52 -1.38 -28.54
N PHE A 516 10.42 -0.47 -27.58
CA PHE A 516 11.11 0.80 -27.65
C PHE A 516 11.26 1.40 -26.25
N ASN A 517 12.50 1.78 -25.88
CA ASN A 517 12.87 2.56 -24.69
C ASN A 517 12.52 1.94 -23.32
N ASN A 518 11.81 0.81 -23.27
CA ASN A 518 11.44 0.15 -22.03
C ASN A 518 12.50 -0.84 -21.54
N LEU A 519 13.11 -1.62 -22.43
CA LEU A 519 14.25 -2.46 -22.10
C LEU A 519 15.54 -1.69 -22.38
N LEU A 520 16.58 -1.91 -21.57
CA LEU A 520 17.86 -1.19 -21.72
C LEU A 520 18.44 -1.38 -23.13
N LYS A 521 18.36 -2.61 -23.67
CA LYS A 521 18.82 -2.94 -25.04
C LYS A 521 18.08 -2.19 -26.16
N ASP A 522 16.87 -1.71 -25.90
CA ASP A 522 15.99 -1.03 -26.85
C ASP A 522 15.93 0.50 -26.57
N ALA A 523 16.74 0.99 -25.62
CA ALA A 523 16.92 2.40 -25.29
C ALA A 523 18.05 3.02 -26.11
N HIS A 524 18.18 4.34 -26.05
CA HIS A 524 19.34 5.03 -26.63
C HIS A 524 20.53 4.92 -25.67
N TYR A 525 21.60 4.26 -26.10
CA TYR A 525 22.84 4.12 -25.32
C TYR A 525 24.08 4.13 -26.23
N GLU A 526 25.20 4.63 -25.70
CA GLU A 526 26.54 4.44 -26.31
C GLU A 526 27.25 3.23 -25.69
N VAL A 527 27.13 3.07 -24.37
CA VAL A 527 27.65 1.95 -23.60
C VAL A 527 26.55 1.43 -22.69
N MET A 528 26.30 0.12 -22.73
CA MET A 528 25.31 -0.52 -21.88
C MET A 528 25.84 -0.58 -20.44
N PRO A 529 25.08 -0.12 -19.42
CA PRO A 529 25.47 -0.32 -18.04
C PRO A 529 25.33 -1.80 -17.65
N GLU A 530 26.44 -2.40 -17.23
CA GLU A 530 26.52 -3.73 -16.62
C GLU A 530 26.56 -3.57 -15.09
N ILE A 531 25.43 -3.19 -14.49
CA ILE A 531 25.35 -2.87 -13.06
C ILE A 531 25.52 -4.16 -12.24
N ASP A 532 26.57 -4.22 -11.42
CA ASP A 532 26.71 -5.29 -10.42
C ASP A 532 25.86 -4.96 -9.19
N PHE A 533 24.59 -5.38 -9.22
CA PHE A 533 23.67 -5.20 -8.10
C PHE A 533 24.11 -5.93 -6.82
N ARG A 534 24.85 -7.04 -6.93
CA ARG A 534 25.40 -7.74 -5.78
C ARG A 534 26.42 -6.85 -5.09
N ALA A 535 27.43 -6.37 -5.83
CA ALA A 535 28.46 -5.49 -5.30
C ALA A 535 27.86 -4.17 -4.78
N HIS A 536 26.86 -3.63 -5.48
CA HIS A 536 26.14 -2.42 -5.03
C HIS A 536 25.46 -2.64 -3.67
N ALA A 537 24.76 -3.76 -3.47
CA ALA A 537 24.16 -4.10 -2.18
C ALA A 537 25.22 -4.34 -1.08
N GLU A 538 26.33 -5.02 -1.39
CA GLU A 538 27.44 -5.22 -0.44
C GLU A 538 28.08 -3.89 -0.01
N SER A 539 28.20 -2.93 -0.93
CA SER A 539 28.74 -1.59 -0.62
C SER A 539 27.90 -0.82 0.41
N MET A 540 26.61 -1.14 0.53
CA MET A 540 25.70 -0.58 1.53
C MET A 540 25.60 -1.43 2.82
N GLY A 541 26.43 -2.47 2.95
CA GLY A 541 26.56 -3.29 4.16
C GLY A 541 25.68 -4.55 4.20
N ALA A 542 24.89 -4.84 3.16
CA ALA A 542 24.14 -6.10 3.10
C ALA A 542 25.05 -7.31 2.84
N ILE A 543 24.51 -8.51 3.09
CA ILE A 543 25.08 -9.77 2.60
C ILE A 543 24.40 -10.06 1.27
N ALA A 544 25.13 -10.05 0.15
CA ALA A 544 24.53 -10.23 -1.16
C ALA A 544 25.12 -11.40 -1.95
N VAL A 545 24.27 -12.04 -2.74
CA VAL A 545 24.67 -13.11 -3.65
C VAL A 545 23.91 -12.95 -4.97
N LYS A 546 24.62 -13.10 -6.09
CA LYS A 546 24.01 -13.29 -7.40
C LYS A 546 23.90 -14.79 -7.65
N VAL A 547 22.68 -15.27 -7.89
CA VAL A 547 22.37 -16.68 -8.14
C VAL A 547 22.10 -16.91 -9.62
N ALA A 548 22.49 -18.07 -10.14
CA ALA A 548 22.36 -18.39 -11.57
C ALA A 548 21.13 -19.27 -11.89
N SER A 549 20.39 -19.73 -10.87
CA SER A 549 19.23 -20.61 -11.07
C SER A 549 18.22 -20.55 -9.93
N ILE A 550 17.04 -21.10 -10.17
CA ILE A 550 15.99 -21.28 -9.14
C ILE A 550 16.50 -22.13 -7.97
N ALA A 551 17.25 -23.20 -8.22
CA ALA A 551 17.76 -24.07 -7.15
C ALA A 551 18.79 -23.34 -6.26
N GLU A 552 19.64 -22.50 -6.85
CA GLU A 552 20.57 -21.67 -6.10
C GLU A 552 19.87 -20.58 -5.30
N LEU A 553 18.78 -20.00 -5.84
CA LEU A 553 17.94 -19.06 -5.10
C LEU A 553 17.34 -19.70 -3.84
N GLU A 554 16.73 -20.89 -3.98
CA GLU A 554 16.16 -21.63 -2.85
C GLU A 554 17.21 -21.91 -1.77
N LYS A 555 18.40 -22.37 -2.20
CA LYS A 555 19.53 -22.60 -1.29
C LYS A 555 19.98 -21.31 -0.60
N ALA A 556 20.16 -20.22 -1.34
CA ALA A 556 20.60 -18.94 -0.80
C ALA A 556 19.60 -18.39 0.24
N ILE A 557 18.29 -18.49 -0.03
CA ILE A 557 17.25 -18.12 0.94
C ILE A 557 17.34 -18.99 2.19
N ALA A 558 17.53 -20.31 2.06
CA ALA A 558 17.69 -21.20 3.20
C ALA A 558 18.93 -20.84 4.04
N ASP A 559 20.07 -20.57 3.40
CA ASP A 559 21.33 -20.20 4.06
C ASP A 559 21.21 -18.84 4.76
N SER A 560 20.46 -17.90 4.19
CA SER A 560 20.25 -16.56 4.75
C SER A 560 19.61 -16.54 6.14
N LYS A 561 18.96 -17.63 6.57
CA LYS A 561 18.41 -17.76 7.94
C LYS A 561 19.47 -17.56 9.02
N LYS A 562 20.75 -17.82 8.70
CA LYS A 562 21.90 -17.62 9.60
C LYS A 562 22.47 -16.20 9.56
N ASN A 563 22.07 -15.39 8.58
CA ASN A 563 22.55 -14.02 8.45
C ASN A 563 21.96 -13.13 9.54
N ASP A 564 22.79 -12.26 10.08
CA ASP A 564 22.50 -11.31 11.17
C ASP A 564 22.03 -9.93 10.67
N ARG A 565 22.15 -9.67 9.36
CA ARG A 565 21.73 -8.43 8.70
C ARG A 565 21.08 -8.68 7.35
N THR A 566 20.60 -7.61 6.73
CA THR A 566 19.88 -7.64 5.45
C THR A 566 20.61 -8.46 4.38
N SER A 567 19.85 -9.33 3.72
CA SER A 567 20.30 -10.23 2.68
C SER A 567 19.72 -9.83 1.33
N VAL A 568 20.53 -9.81 0.27
CA VAL A 568 20.10 -9.51 -1.10
C VAL A 568 20.43 -10.68 -2.02
N PHE A 569 19.41 -11.19 -2.71
CA PHE A 569 19.53 -12.24 -3.71
C PHE A 569 19.26 -11.60 -5.08
N VAL A 570 20.27 -11.58 -5.94
CA VAL A 570 20.15 -11.06 -7.31
C VAL A 570 19.96 -12.23 -8.27
N ILE A 571 18.92 -12.19 -9.09
CA ILE A 571 18.66 -13.20 -10.12
C ILE A 571 18.25 -12.52 -11.42
N ASP A 572 18.85 -12.95 -12.53
CA ASP A 572 18.49 -12.44 -13.85
C ASP A 572 17.20 -13.15 -14.31
N THR A 573 16.23 -12.40 -14.85
CA THR A 573 14.93 -12.96 -15.26
C THR A 573 14.55 -12.57 -16.68
N ASP A 574 13.63 -13.35 -17.28
CA ASP A 574 13.15 -13.07 -18.62
C ASP A 574 12.13 -11.91 -18.61
N PRO A 575 12.33 -10.82 -19.37
CA PRO A 575 11.43 -9.68 -19.37
C PRO A 575 10.09 -9.92 -20.07
N LEU A 576 9.93 -11.01 -20.82
CA LEU A 576 8.77 -11.30 -21.66
C LEU A 576 7.84 -12.37 -21.08
N ILE A 577 8.36 -13.33 -20.31
CA ILE A 577 7.55 -14.43 -19.76
C ILE A 577 6.68 -13.92 -18.60
N THR A 578 5.38 -14.24 -18.65
CA THR A 578 4.40 -13.93 -17.61
C THR A 578 3.43 -15.11 -17.45
N THR A 579 2.69 -15.15 -16.36
CA THR A 579 1.67 -16.19 -16.14
C THR A 579 0.48 -15.98 -17.07
N ASP A 580 0.37 -16.83 -18.10
CA ASP A 580 -0.73 -16.82 -19.09
C ASP A 580 -2.11 -17.05 -18.45
N ALA A 581 -2.17 -17.86 -17.39
CA ALA A 581 -3.41 -18.18 -16.71
C ALA A 581 -3.94 -16.98 -15.90
N GLY A 582 -5.26 -16.79 -15.94
CA GLY A 582 -5.95 -15.71 -15.25
C GLY A 582 -5.79 -14.36 -15.95
N GLY A 583 -5.96 -13.29 -15.18
CA GLY A 583 -6.02 -11.92 -15.68
C GLY A 583 -7.33 -11.58 -16.38
N TYR A 584 -7.49 -10.30 -16.71
CA TYR A 584 -8.64 -9.77 -17.45
C TYR A 584 -8.23 -8.55 -18.28
N TRP A 585 -9.13 -8.09 -19.15
CA TRP A 585 -8.93 -6.88 -19.94
C TRP A 585 -8.81 -5.63 -19.06
N TRP A 586 -7.97 -4.70 -19.49
CA TRP A 586 -7.72 -3.39 -18.90
C TRP A 586 -7.89 -2.33 -19.99
N ASP A 587 -8.62 -1.27 -19.69
CA ASP A 587 -8.84 -0.13 -20.59
C ASP A 587 -7.57 0.72 -20.70
N VAL A 588 -6.68 0.28 -21.60
CA VAL A 588 -5.54 1.05 -22.07
C VAL A 588 -5.84 1.50 -23.48
N ALA A 589 -6.09 2.80 -23.63
CA ALA A 589 -6.44 3.38 -24.92
C ALA A 589 -5.36 3.08 -25.97
N VAL A 590 -5.79 2.50 -27.09
CA VAL A 590 -4.92 2.21 -28.25
C VAL A 590 -5.16 3.28 -29.31
N PRO A 591 -4.11 3.88 -29.92
CA PRO A 591 -4.26 4.92 -30.93
C PRO A 591 -5.19 4.52 -32.08
N GLU A 592 -6.10 5.42 -32.46
CA GLU A 592 -7.06 5.21 -33.55
C GLU A 592 -6.39 5.18 -34.93
N VAL A 593 -5.28 5.91 -35.10
CA VAL A 593 -4.53 5.98 -36.34
C VAL A 593 -3.06 5.66 -36.09
N SER A 594 -2.51 4.73 -36.86
CA SER A 594 -1.09 4.40 -36.83
C SER A 594 -0.56 3.94 -38.19
N PRO A 595 0.68 4.29 -38.55
CA PRO A 595 1.36 3.68 -39.71
C PRO A 595 1.67 2.19 -39.48
N ARG A 596 1.55 1.67 -38.25
CA ARG A 596 1.78 0.26 -37.93
C ARG A 596 0.47 -0.51 -38.00
N GLU A 597 0.42 -1.53 -38.87
CA GLU A 597 -0.73 -2.42 -38.98
C GLU A 597 -1.05 -3.13 -37.65
N GLN A 598 -0.04 -3.47 -36.86
CA GLN A 598 -0.20 -4.12 -35.55
C GLN A 598 -0.99 -3.24 -34.58
N VAL A 599 -0.76 -1.91 -34.59
CA VAL A 599 -1.50 -0.96 -33.76
C VAL A 599 -2.94 -0.83 -34.26
N ASN A 600 -3.16 -0.74 -35.57
CA ASN A 600 -4.52 -0.66 -36.14
C ASN A 600 -5.35 -1.92 -35.78
N LYS A 601 -4.72 -3.10 -35.83
CA LYS A 601 -5.35 -4.37 -35.38
C LYS A 601 -5.64 -4.36 -33.88
N ALA A 602 -4.69 -3.88 -33.06
CA ALA A 602 -4.89 -3.75 -31.62
C ALA A 602 -6.00 -2.76 -31.28
N HIS A 603 -6.12 -1.66 -32.02
CA HIS A 603 -7.20 -0.68 -31.87
C HIS A 603 -8.57 -1.29 -32.17
N ALA A 604 -8.70 -2.05 -33.26
CA ALA A 604 -9.95 -2.75 -33.58
C ALA A 604 -10.35 -3.75 -32.46
N ALA A 605 -9.38 -4.47 -31.89
CA ALA A 605 -9.62 -5.35 -30.74
C ALA A 605 -10.00 -4.57 -29.48
N TYR A 606 -9.35 -3.42 -29.22
CA TYR A 606 -9.65 -2.50 -28.14
C TYR A 606 -11.09 -1.97 -28.22
N VAL A 607 -11.53 -1.47 -29.37
CA VAL A 607 -12.90 -0.98 -29.60
C VAL A 607 -13.93 -2.07 -29.30
N LYS A 608 -13.66 -3.32 -29.72
CA LYS A 608 -14.53 -4.47 -29.42
C LYS A 608 -14.56 -4.79 -27.92
N ALA A 609 -13.41 -4.81 -27.25
CA ALA A 609 -13.34 -5.12 -25.82
C ALA A 609 -14.03 -4.05 -24.96
N ARG A 610 -13.88 -2.77 -25.34
CA ARG A 610 -14.52 -1.64 -24.67
C ARG A 610 -16.05 -1.73 -24.65
N ALA A 611 -16.66 -2.39 -25.64
CA ALA A 611 -18.12 -2.60 -25.67
C ALA A 611 -18.65 -3.49 -24.52
N ALA A 612 -17.78 -4.22 -23.83
CA ALA A 612 -18.15 -5.01 -22.65
C ALA A 612 -18.18 -4.18 -21.35
N GLN A 613 -17.72 -2.93 -21.37
CA GLN A 613 -17.74 -2.07 -20.18
C GLN A 613 -19.16 -1.72 -19.77
N ARG A 614 -19.41 -1.80 -18.45
CA ARG A 614 -20.61 -1.20 -17.85
C ARG A 614 -20.43 0.30 -17.63
N ILE A 615 -21.46 1.06 -17.98
CA ILE A 615 -21.55 2.51 -17.73
C ILE A 615 -22.71 2.73 -16.77
N GLY A 616 -22.39 3.13 -15.53
CA GLY A 616 -23.34 3.06 -14.41
C GLY A 616 -23.29 1.70 -13.77
#